data_AF-A0A442WZI0-F1
#
_entry.id   AF-A0A442WZI0-F1
#
_cell.length_a   1.000
_cell.length_b   1.000
_cell.length_c   1.000
_cell.angle_alpha   90.00
_cell.angle_beta   90.00
_cell.angle_gamma   90.00
#
_symmetry.space_group_name_H-M   'P 1'
#
loop_
_entity.id
_entity.type
_entity.pdbx_description
1 polymer ?
#
loop_
_entity_poly.entity_id
_entity_poly.type
_entity_poly.pdbx_seq_one_letter_code
_entity_poly.pdbx_strand_id
1 'polypeptide(L)' 'NGGRGVLLGGVPGVLPGKVTVLGGGVVGLHAARMAAGLGADVTIIDRSIPRLRQLDDIFGGRVHTRYSTVEALEEECFSA' A
#
# COMPACT_ATOMS: atom_id res chain seq x y z
N ASN A 1 19.07 14.32 6.05
CA ASN A 1 17.77 13.69 6.38
C ASN A 1 17.92 12.18 6.29
N GLY A 2 18.42 11.54 7.34
CA GLY A 2 18.68 10.09 7.36
C GLY A 2 17.45 9.34 7.88
N GLY A 3 16.57 8.92 6.96
CA GLY A 3 15.36 8.16 7.32
C GLY A 3 15.65 6.91 8.15
N ARG A 4 14.60 6.19 8.58
CA ARG A 4 14.70 5.06 9.53
C ARG A 4 15.57 3.88 9.05
N GLY A 5 16.07 3.87 7.81
CA GLY A 5 16.89 2.79 7.28
C GLY A 5 16.09 1.51 7.00
N VAL A 6 14.82 1.65 6.59
CA VAL A 6 13.93 0.52 6.30
C VAL A 6 14.16 0.01 4.89
N LEU A 7 14.35 -1.30 4.76
CA LEU A 7 14.37 -1.99 3.46
C LEU A 7 12.94 -2.37 3.08
N LEU A 8 12.43 -1.83 1.97
CA LEU A 8 11.05 -2.05 1.54
C LEU A 8 10.69 -3.53 1.35
N GLY A 9 11.55 -4.31 0.72
CA GLY A 9 11.29 -5.74 0.47
C GLY A 9 11.45 -6.66 1.67
N GLY A 10 12.04 -6.16 2.77
CA GLY A 10 12.50 -7.02 3.85
C GLY A 10 13.47 -8.10 3.35
N VAL A 11 13.65 -9.13 4.17
CA VAL A 11 14.37 -10.37 3.85
C VAL A 11 13.76 -11.51 4.67
N PRO A 12 13.97 -12.80 4.34
CA PRO A 12 13.49 -13.89 5.20
C PRO A 12 13.88 -13.69 6.67
N GLY A 13 12.89 -13.57 7.55
CA GLY A 13 13.07 -13.29 8.98
C GLY A 13 12.95 -11.81 9.40
N VAL A 14 12.79 -10.88 8.46
CA VAL A 14 12.59 -9.45 8.72
C VAL A 14 11.37 -8.95 7.94
N LEU A 15 10.47 -8.27 8.62
CA LEU A 15 9.26 -7.73 7.99
C LEU A 15 9.61 -6.69 6.90
N PRO A 16 8.86 -6.66 5.79
CA PRO A 16 8.99 -5.64 4.77
C PRO A 16 8.56 -4.26 5.31
N GLY A 17 8.94 -3.22 4.57
CA GLY A 17 8.43 -1.87 4.82
C GLY A 17 6.95 -1.76 4.45
N LYS A 18 6.18 -1.04 5.27
CA LYS A 18 4.79 -0.69 4.96
C LYS A 18 4.71 0.53 4.06
N VAL A 19 3.87 0.46 3.04
CA VAL A 19 3.61 1.56 2.09
C VAL A 19 2.11 1.77 1.92
N THR A 20 1.63 2.91 2.38
CA THR A 20 0.23 3.33 2.23
C THR A 20 0.09 4.30 1.07
N VAL A 21 -0.75 3.96 0.09
CA VAL A 21 -1.04 4.78 -1.09
C VAL A 21 -2.44 5.37 -0.97
N LEU A 22 -2.50 6.70 -0.82
CA LEU A 22 -3.76 7.44 -0.75
C LEU A 22 -4.24 7.82 -2.16
N GLY A 23 -5.32 7.18 -2.60
CA GLY A 23 -5.91 7.33 -3.93
C GLY A 23 -5.45 6.25 -4.88
N GLY A 24 -6.41 5.48 -5.40
CA GLY A 24 -6.21 4.36 -6.30
C GLY A 24 -6.19 4.73 -7.77
N GLY A 25 -6.08 6.00 -8.16
CA GLY A 25 -6.08 6.45 -9.56
C GLY A 25 -4.88 5.97 -10.38
N VAL A 26 -4.56 6.67 -11.47
CA VAL A 26 -3.41 6.30 -12.35
C VAL A 26 -2.10 6.35 -11.57
N VAL A 27 -1.83 7.46 -10.88
CA VAL A 27 -0.60 7.66 -10.10
C VAL A 27 -0.50 6.61 -8.98
N GLY A 28 -1.59 6.41 -8.22
CA GLY A 28 -1.62 5.45 -7.12
C GLY A 28 -1.38 4.02 -7.57
N LEU A 29 -1.97 3.61 -8.70
CA LEU A 29 -1.73 2.29 -9.29
C LEU A 29 -0.25 2.05 -9.62
N HIS A 30 0.42 3.02 -10.23
CA HIS A 30 1.84 2.88 -10.56
C HIS A 30 2.75 2.94 -9.33
N ALA A 31 2.41 3.78 -8.35
CA ALA A 31 3.12 3.82 -7.06
C ALA A 31 3.01 2.48 -6.33
N ALA A 32 1.80 1.93 -6.22
CA ALA A 32 1.56 0.62 -5.60
C ALA A 32 2.26 -0.51 -6.36
N ARG A 33 2.27 -0.47 -7.70
CA ARG A 33 2.97 -1.46 -8.52
C ARG A 33 4.48 -1.48 -8.26
N MET A 34 5.10 -0.31 -8.15
CA MET A 34 6.52 -0.22 -7.82
C MET A 34 6.79 -0.71 -6.41
N ALA A 35 6.03 -0.26 -5.42
CA ALA A 35 6.20 -0.67 -4.02
C ALA A 35 6.02 -2.19 -3.84
N ALA A 36 4.96 -2.76 -4.41
CA ALA A 36 4.71 -4.19 -4.38
C ALA A 36 5.80 -4.97 -5.14
N GLY A 37 6.29 -4.43 -6.26
CA GLY A 37 7.40 -5.01 -7.02
C GLY A 37 8.72 -5.04 -6.23
N LEU A 38 8.90 -4.12 -5.28
CA LEU A 38 10.02 -4.12 -4.33
C LEU A 38 9.81 -5.06 -3.14
N GLY A 39 8.64 -5.70 -3.02
CA GLY A 39 8.29 -6.61 -1.92
C GLY A 39 7.74 -5.91 -0.67
N ALA A 40 7.34 -4.64 -0.78
CA ALA A 40 6.71 -3.93 0.33
C ALA A 40 5.34 -4.51 0.68
N ASP A 41 4.92 -4.31 1.93
CA ASP A 41 3.54 -4.50 2.36
C ASP A 41 2.75 -3.24 1.95
N VAL A 42 1.87 -3.36 0.95
CA VAL A 42 1.22 -2.21 0.31
C VAL A 42 -0.28 -2.21 0.58
N THR A 43 -0.78 -1.06 1.05
CA THR A 43 -2.22 -0.79 1.19
C THR A 43 -2.61 0.41 0.31
N ILE A 44 -3.62 0.24 -0.55
CA ILE A 44 -4.25 1.33 -1.31
C ILE A 44 -5.56 1.73 -0.65
N ILE A 45 -5.72 3.02 -0.35
CA ILE A 45 -6.94 3.61 0.19
C ILE A 45 -7.65 4.41 -0.90
N ASP A 46 -8.93 4.13 -1.16
CA ASP A 46 -9.77 4.88 -2.11
C ASP A 46 -11.22 4.97 -1.63
N ARG A 47 -11.99 5.94 -2.15
CA ARG A 47 -13.43 6.10 -1.86
C ARG A 47 -14.32 5.35 -2.85
N SER A 48 -13.79 4.85 -3.95
CA SER A 48 -14.55 4.16 -4.99
C SER A 48 -14.43 2.64 -4.83
N ILE A 49 -15.48 1.99 -4.33
CA ILE A 49 -15.56 0.52 -4.24
C ILE A 49 -15.33 -0.17 -5.61
N PRO A 50 -15.91 0.31 -6.73
CA PRO A 50 -15.58 -0.24 -8.05
C PRO A 50 -14.09 -0.16 -8.38
N ARG A 51 -13.42 0.94 -8.01
CA ARG A 51 -11.98 1.10 -8.24
C ARG A 51 -11.17 0.16 -7.36
N LEU A 52 -11.52 -0.01 -6.09
CA LEU A 52 -10.85 -0.95 -5.18
C LEU A 52 -10.95 -2.38 -5.71
N ARG A 53 -12.13 -2.81 -6.20
CA ARG A 53 -12.29 -4.11 -6.85
C ARG A 53 -11.38 -4.28 -8.06
N GLN A 54 -11.35 -3.28 -8.94
CA GLN A 54 -10.46 -3.31 -10.11
C GLN A 54 -8.98 -3.42 -9.71
N LEU A 55 -8.57 -2.75 -8.63
CA LEU A 55 -7.19 -2.83 -8.13
C LEU A 55 -6.90 -4.21 -7.57
N ASP A 56 -7.82 -4.81 -6.82
CA ASP A 56 -7.69 -6.18 -6.31
C ASP A 56 -7.53 -7.18 -7.46
N ASP A 57 -8.36 -7.08 -8.50
CA ASP A 57 -8.26 -7.91 -9.71
C ASP A 57 -6.88 -7.75 -10.41
N ILE A 58 -6.36 -6.52 -10.49
CA ILE A 58 -5.05 -6.22 -11.13
C ILE A 58 -3.89 -6.81 -10.32
N PHE A 59 -3.94 -6.71 -9.00
CA PHE A 59 -2.84 -7.12 -8.11
C PHE A 59 -2.94 -8.57 -7.64
N GLY A 60 -4.09 -9.23 -7.86
CA GLY A 60 -4.32 -10.63 -7.51
C GLY A 60 -4.07 -10.89 -6.03
N GLY A 61 -4.56 -10.02 -5.14
CA GLY A 61 -4.40 -10.12 -3.69
C GLY A 61 -3.00 -9.78 -3.15
N ARG A 62 -2.05 -9.34 -3.98
CA ARG A 62 -0.70 -8.91 -3.53
C ARG A 62 -0.67 -7.53 -2.87
N VAL A 63 -1.74 -6.76 -2.98
CA VAL A 63 -1.89 -5.41 -2.44
C VAL A 63 -3.21 -5.35 -1.69
N HIS A 64 -3.20 -4.78 -0.49
CA HIS A 64 -4.41 -4.58 0.29
C HIS A 64 -5.20 -3.40 -0.27
N THR A 65 -6.52 -3.54 -0.34
CA THR A 65 -7.43 -2.46 -0.74
C THR A 65 -8.34 -2.10 0.44
N ARG A 66 -8.42 -0.82 0.79
CA ARG A 66 -9.25 -0.34 1.91
C ARG A 66 -10.09 0.86 1.51
N TYR A 67 -11.32 0.91 2.02
CA TYR A 67 -12.18 2.07 1.85
C TYR A 67 -11.67 3.23 2.71
N SER A 68 -11.70 4.44 2.17
CA SER A 68 -11.27 5.64 2.87
C SER A 68 -12.22 6.02 4.01
N THR A 69 -11.86 5.63 5.22
CA THR A 69 -12.42 6.13 6.49
C THR A 69 -11.32 6.84 7.29
N VAL A 70 -11.70 7.65 8.29
CA VAL A 70 -10.73 8.30 9.19
C VAL A 70 -9.92 7.23 9.93
N GLU A 71 -10.59 6.22 10.47
CA GLU A 71 -9.97 5.08 11.14
C GLU A 71 -8.94 4.35 10.25
N ALA A 72 -9.29 4.06 8.99
CA ALA A 72 -8.37 3.39 8.07
C ALA A 72 -7.14 4.25 7.75
N LEU A 73 -7.30 5.58 7.65
CA LEU A 73 -6.17 6.49 7.46
C LEU A 73 -5.29 6.53 8.70
N GLU A 74 -5.89 6.54 9.90
CA GLU A 74 -5.14 6.56 11.14
C GLU A 74 -4.31 5.30 11.33
N GLU A 75 -4.94 4.14 11.13
CA GLU A 75 -4.28 2.83 11.19
C GLU A 75 -3.12 2.72 10.17
N GLU A 76 -3.34 3.11 8.92
CA GLU A 76 -2.34 2.86 7.86
C GLU A 76 -1.25 3.94 7.77
N CYS A 77 -1.49 5.17 8.22
CA CYS A 77 -0.51 6.27 8.08
C CYS A 77 0.26 6.59 9.35
N PHE A 78 -0.31 6.34 10.54
CA PHE A 78 0.31 6.77 11.80
C PHE A 78 0.77 5.62 12.71
N SER A 79 0.49 4.36 12.37
CA SER A 79 0.82 3.18 13.19
C SER A 79 2.20 2.56 12.92
N ALA A 80 3.18 3.35 12.48
CA ALA A 80 4.44 2.87 11.91
C ALA A 80 5.60 2.68 12.90
#